data_AF-A0A916VMR8-F1
#
_entry.id   AF-A0A916VMR8-F1
#
_cell.length_a   1.000
_cell.length_b   1.000
_cell.length_c   1.000
_cell.angle_alpha   90.00
_cell.angle_beta   90.00
_cell.angle_gamma   90.00
#
_symmetry.space_group_name_H-M   'P 1'
#
loop_
_entity.id
_entity.type
_entity.pdbx_description
1 polymer ?
#
loop_
_entity_poly.entity_id
_entity_poly.type
_entity_poly.pdbx_seq_one_letter_code
_entity_poly.pdbx_strand_id
1 'polypeptide(L)'
;MNDSKNKFLLSMLLAIRELDELDTPLNSQEKNNLYIFAGQLKADITAWEISIKPNLIELIHNNPCLNAVFQDIKSKLEKIDNIPENLIPSQDELATVIQTKIEPPQRPIIKLDASDLKSNEITNMSIQIISSPEPSKTAKKISKLEQLLNFIFPNRSENK
;
A
#
# COMPACT_ATOMS: atom_id res chain seq x y z
N MET A 1 1.40 7.76 16.95
CA MET A 1 1.42 7.23 15.57
C MET A 1 2.85 7.36 15.05
N ASN A 2 3.48 6.30 14.52
CA ASN A 2 4.82 6.43 13.91
C ASN A 2 4.62 7.00 12.50
N ASP A 3 4.64 8.32 12.39
CA ASP A 3 4.42 9.07 11.15
C ASP A 3 5.34 8.58 10.01
N SER A 4 6.59 8.22 10.32
CA SER A 4 7.54 7.67 9.35
C SER A 4 7.09 6.33 8.76
N LYS A 5 6.59 5.39 9.59
CA LYS A 5 6.03 4.12 9.12
C LYS A 5 4.84 4.35 8.21
N ASN A 6 3.92 5.22 8.63
CA ASN A 6 2.69 5.48 7.89
C ASN A 6 2.98 6.11 6.53
N LYS A 7 3.87 7.10 6.48
CA LYS A 7 4.34 7.69 5.22
C LYS A 7 4.99 6.64 4.33
N PHE A 8 5.87 5.80 4.86
CA PHE A 8 6.49 4.71 4.08
C PHE A 8 5.45 3.75 3.48
N LEU A 9 4.51 3.27 4.31
CA LEU A 9 3.48 2.33 3.86
C LEU A 9 2.57 2.97 2.79
N LEU A 10 2.20 4.23 2.97
CA LEU A 10 1.44 4.98 1.94
C LEU A 10 2.24 5.17 0.67
N SER A 11 3.53 5.52 0.75
CA SER A 11 4.41 5.60 -0.42
C SER A 11 4.43 4.29 -1.18
N MET A 12 4.50 3.16 -0.47
CA MET A 12 4.49 1.83 -1.08
C MET A 12 3.15 1.54 -1.78
N LEU A 13 2.02 1.81 -1.13
CA LEU A 13 0.69 1.57 -1.70
C LEU A 13 0.44 2.40 -2.96
N LEU A 14 0.81 3.68 -2.91
CA LEU A 14 0.69 4.57 -4.06
C LEU A 14 1.65 4.13 -5.18
N ALA A 15 2.88 3.72 -4.86
CA ALA A 15 3.81 3.23 -5.88
C ALA A 15 3.31 1.95 -6.56
N ILE A 16 2.81 0.99 -5.78
CA ILE A 16 2.19 -0.24 -6.30
C ILE A 16 1.00 0.08 -7.21
N ARG A 17 0.17 1.08 -6.87
CA ARG A 17 -0.96 1.53 -7.71
C ARG A 17 -0.51 1.99 -9.10
N GLU A 18 0.63 2.68 -9.18
CA GLU A 18 1.13 3.30 -10.42
C GLU A 18 1.85 2.33 -11.35
N LEU A 19 2.37 1.20 -10.85
CA LEU A 19 3.15 0.26 -11.65
C LEU A 19 2.42 -0.28 -12.88
N ASP A 20 1.11 -0.53 -12.77
CA ASP A 20 0.31 -0.99 -13.92
C ASP A 20 0.16 0.10 -15.01
N GLU A 21 0.35 1.39 -14.71
CA GLU A 21 0.33 2.46 -15.73
C GLU A 21 1.66 2.58 -16.48
N LEU A 22 2.73 1.99 -15.93
CA LEU A 22 4.08 2.04 -16.47
C LEU A 22 4.50 0.74 -17.17
N ASP A 23 3.54 -0.13 -17.51
CA ASP A 23 3.76 -1.48 -18.10
C ASP A 23 4.83 -2.32 -17.37
N THR A 24 5.01 -2.08 -16.06
CA THR A 24 6.04 -2.73 -15.23
C THR A 24 5.39 -3.41 -14.03
N PRO A 25 4.47 -4.37 -14.26
CA PRO A 25 3.73 -5.02 -13.18
C PRO A 25 4.66 -5.82 -12.28
N LEU A 26 4.24 -5.97 -11.02
CA LEU A 26 4.93 -6.85 -10.08
C LEU A 26 4.96 -8.29 -10.61
N ASN A 27 6.12 -8.92 -10.56
CA ASN A 27 6.27 -10.32 -10.92
C ASN A 27 5.79 -11.25 -9.78
N SER A 28 5.69 -12.56 -10.05
CA SER A 28 5.19 -13.54 -9.08
C SER A 28 6.00 -13.61 -7.78
N GLN A 29 7.31 -13.42 -7.85
CA GLN A 29 8.19 -13.44 -6.67
C GLN A 29 7.98 -12.18 -5.82
N GLU A 30 7.85 -11.01 -6.43
CA GLU A 30 7.55 -9.76 -5.73
C GLU A 30 6.18 -9.81 -5.06
N LYS A 31 5.14 -10.29 -5.77
CA LYS A 31 3.81 -10.53 -5.18
C LYS A 31 3.87 -11.52 -4.01
N ASN A 32 4.73 -12.55 -4.08
CA ASN A 32 4.93 -13.48 -2.99
C ASN A 32 5.57 -12.82 -1.76
N ASN A 33 6.61 -12.02 -1.97
CA ASN A 33 7.29 -11.31 -0.90
C ASN A 33 6.34 -10.31 -0.21
N LEU A 34 5.54 -9.56 -0.98
CA LEU A 34 4.52 -8.65 -0.43
C LEU A 34 3.52 -9.37 0.46
N TYR A 35 3.06 -10.55 0.06
CA TYR A 35 2.16 -11.36 0.88
C TYR A 35 2.79 -11.80 2.20
N ILE A 36 4.06 -12.24 2.17
CA ILE A 36 4.81 -12.59 3.38
C ILE A 36 4.94 -11.37 4.30
N PHE A 37 5.23 -10.19 3.75
CA PHE A 37 5.30 -8.94 4.52
C PHE A 37 3.97 -8.56 5.15
N ALA A 38 2.85 -8.74 4.45
CA ALA A 38 1.53 -8.54 5.04
C ALA A 38 1.29 -9.46 6.24
N GLY A 39 1.72 -10.72 6.15
CA GLY A 39 1.66 -11.68 7.25
C GLY A 39 2.51 -11.25 8.45
N GLN A 40 3.73 -10.79 8.20
CA GLN A 40 4.63 -10.29 9.25
C GLN A 40 4.07 -9.01 9.90
N LEU A 41 3.55 -8.07 9.12
CA LEU A 41 2.91 -6.84 9.62
C LEU A 41 1.71 -7.14 10.51
N LYS A 42 0.91 -8.15 10.15
CA LYS A 42 -0.21 -8.61 10.98
C LYS A 42 0.28 -9.28 12.27
N ALA A 43 1.30 -10.13 12.17
CA ALA A 43 1.77 -10.94 13.29
C ALA A 43 2.49 -10.11 14.36
N ASP A 44 3.36 -9.19 13.93
CA ASP A 44 4.14 -8.35 14.84
C ASP A 44 4.51 -7.01 14.19
N ILE A 45 3.75 -5.98 14.54
CA ILE A 45 4.00 -4.61 14.10
C ILE A 45 5.25 -3.99 14.72
N THR A 46 5.74 -4.54 15.84
CA THR A 46 6.92 -4.02 16.54
C THR A 46 8.22 -4.41 15.83
N ALA A 47 8.17 -5.48 15.02
CA ALA A 47 9.26 -5.89 14.14
C ALA A 47 9.48 -4.96 12.93
N TRP A 48 8.72 -3.86 12.82
CA TRP A 48 8.76 -2.92 11.70
C TRP A 48 10.18 -2.45 11.33
N GLU A 49 10.89 -1.86 12.28
CA GLU A 49 12.23 -1.29 12.01
C GLU A 49 13.31 -2.36 11.88
N ILE A 50 13.13 -3.53 12.51
CA ILE A 50 14.17 -4.55 12.62
C ILE A 50 14.17 -5.48 11.41
N SER A 51 13.00 -5.86 10.89
CA SER A 51 12.91 -6.87 9.82
C SER A 51 11.99 -6.48 8.67
N ILE A 52 10.83 -5.87 8.93
CA ILE A 52 9.84 -5.65 7.87
C ILE A 52 10.29 -4.54 6.91
N LYS A 53 10.68 -3.38 7.43
CA LYS A 53 11.11 -2.23 6.61
C LYS A 53 12.38 -2.51 5.80
N PRO A 54 13.46 -3.11 6.36
CA PRO A 54 14.64 -3.47 5.57
C PRO A 54 14.32 -4.38 4.38
N ASN A 55 13.48 -5.40 4.57
CA ASN A 55 13.12 -6.32 3.51
C ASN A 55 12.22 -5.66 2.44
N LEU A 56 11.33 -4.74 2.83
CA LEU A 56 10.56 -3.93 1.88
C LEU A 56 11.46 -3.01 1.05
N ILE A 57 12.47 -2.39 1.68
CA ILE A 57 13.47 -1.57 0.98
C ILE A 57 14.24 -2.41 -0.05
N GLU A 58 14.64 -3.63 0.32
CA GLU A 58 15.31 -4.55 -0.61
C GLU A 58 14.43 -4.90 -1.81
N LEU A 59 13.14 -5.23 -1.58
CA LEU A 59 12.18 -5.48 -2.66
C LEU A 59 12.08 -4.27 -3.59
N ILE A 60 11.97 -3.06 -3.03
CA ILE A 60 11.87 -1.82 -3.78
C ILE A 60 13.14 -1.61 -4.62
N HIS A 61 14.33 -1.73 -4.02
CA HIS A 61 15.60 -1.52 -4.73
C HIS A 61 15.82 -2.52 -5.88
N ASN A 62 15.35 -3.75 -5.74
CA ASN A 62 15.47 -4.79 -6.77
C ASN A 62 14.52 -4.57 -7.96
N ASN A 63 13.56 -3.64 -7.86
CA ASN A 63 12.67 -3.25 -8.95
C ASN A 63 12.89 -1.77 -9.29
N PRO A 64 13.68 -1.43 -10.32
CA PRO A 64 14.04 -0.05 -10.63
C PRO A 64 12.85 0.88 -10.86
N CYS A 65 11.79 0.38 -11.51
CA CYS A 65 10.57 1.16 -11.79
C CYS A 65 9.81 1.45 -10.49
N LEU A 66 9.61 0.43 -9.65
CA LEU A 66 9.02 0.60 -8.33
C LEU A 66 9.86 1.55 -7.47
N ASN A 67 11.19 1.41 -7.48
CA ASN A 67 12.09 2.28 -6.74
C ASN A 67 11.92 3.75 -7.16
N ALA A 68 11.96 4.02 -8.46
CA ALA A 68 11.83 5.39 -8.96
C ALA A 68 10.52 6.04 -8.51
N VAL A 69 9.39 5.34 -8.71
CA VAL A 69 8.06 5.81 -8.33
C VAL A 69 7.94 5.96 -6.80
N PHE A 70 8.44 4.98 -6.05
CA PHE A 70 8.42 5.01 -4.59
C PHE A 70 9.19 6.20 -4.02
N GLN A 71 10.41 6.45 -4.52
CA GLN A 71 11.22 7.57 -4.03
C GLN A 71 10.58 8.92 -4.34
N ASP A 72 9.99 9.09 -5.53
CA ASP A 72 9.30 10.32 -5.91
C ASP A 72 8.10 10.57 -4.96
N ILE A 73 7.22 9.59 -4.80
CA ILE A 73 6.06 9.67 -3.90
C ILE A 73 6.49 9.91 -2.45
N LYS A 74 7.48 9.17 -1.97
CA LYS A 74 8.01 9.30 -0.60
C LYS A 74 8.53 10.71 -0.34
N SER A 75 9.28 11.28 -1.30
CA SER A 75 9.81 12.64 -1.18
C SER A 75 8.72 13.71 -1.07
N LYS A 76 7.54 13.48 -1.66
CA LYS A 76 6.38 14.38 -1.53
C LYS A 76 5.68 14.20 -0.18
N LEU A 77 5.45 12.95 0.23
CA LEU A 77 4.80 12.64 1.51
C LEU A 77 5.64 13.09 2.72
N GLU A 78 6.96 13.04 2.64
CA GLU A 78 7.85 13.51 3.71
C GLU A 78 7.77 15.02 3.94
N LYS A 79 7.32 15.80 2.94
CA LYS A 79 7.14 17.26 3.04
C LYS A 79 5.80 17.67 3.64
N ILE A 80 4.89 16.72 3.85
CA ILE A 80 3.57 16.97 4.42
C ILE A 80 3.65 16.68 5.91
N ASP A 81 3.33 17.68 6.74
CA ASP A 81 3.38 17.52 8.19
C ASP A 81 2.40 16.44 8.67
N ASN A 82 1.14 16.55 8.27
CA ASN A 82 0.09 15.60 8.61
C ASN A 82 -0.70 15.21 7.36
N ILE A 83 -0.92 13.90 7.18
CA ILE A 83 -1.73 13.37 6.10
C ILE A 83 -3.21 13.58 6.47
N PRO A 84 -4.01 14.25 5.63
CA PRO A 84 -5.41 14.49 5.94
C PRO A 84 -6.17 13.18 6.17
N GLU A 85 -6.84 13.04 7.32
CA GLU A 85 -7.53 11.81 7.72
C GLU A 85 -8.64 11.43 6.71
N ASN A 86 -9.28 12.43 6.10
CA ASN A 86 -10.31 12.22 5.07
C ASN A 86 -9.76 11.56 3.78
N LEU A 87 -8.43 11.55 3.58
CA LEU A 87 -7.76 10.88 2.47
C LEU A 87 -7.30 9.45 2.82
N ILE A 88 -7.53 9.01 4.06
CA ILE A 88 -7.27 7.64 4.48
C ILE A 88 -8.56 6.81 4.35
N PRO A 89 -8.55 5.67 3.63
CA PRO A 89 -9.69 4.77 3.55
C PRO A 89 -10.06 4.19 4.91
N SER A 90 -11.36 4.22 5.22
CA SER A 90 -11.92 3.50 6.35
C SER A 90 -11.95 2.00 6.06
N GLN A 91 -12.09 1.20 7.12
CA GLN A 91 -12.17 -0.26 6.98
C GLN A 91 -13.43 -0.71 6.21
N ASP A 92 -14.54 0.01 6.35
CA ASP A 92 -15.77 -0.30 5.62
C ASP A 92 -15.61 -0.04 4.11
N GLU A 93 -14.94 1.05 3.73
CA GLU A 93 -14.59 1.32 2.33
C GLU A 93 -13.67 0.24 1.76
N LEU A 94 -12.68 -0.22 2.53
CA LEU A 94 -11.79 -1.30 2.10
C LEU A 94 -12.54 -2.63 1.95
N ALA A 95 -13.42 -2.98 2.89
CA ALA A 95 -14.19 -4.20 2.86
C ALA A 95 -15.04 -4.30 1.58
N THR A 96 -15.69 -3.21 1.16
CA THR A 96 -16.51 -3.20 -0.06
C THR A 96 -15.69 -3.44 -1.33
N VAL A 97 -14.48 -2.89 -1.42
CA VAL A 97 -13.58 -2.98 -2.58
C VAL A 97 -12.91 -4.35 -2.68
N ILE A 98 -12.57 -4.94 -1.53
CA ILE A 98 -11.79 -6.19 -1.44
C ILE A 98 -12.70 -7.42 -1.52
N GLN A 99 -13.96 -7.31 -1.11
CA GLN A 99 -14.97 -8.38 -1.24
C GLN A 99 -15.55 -8.48 -2.66
N THR A 100 -15.30 -7.52 -3.55
CA THR A 100 -15.86 -7.54 -4.91
C THR A 100 -15.12 -8.54 -5.81
N LYS A 101 -15.72 -9.72 -5.94
CA LYS A 101 -15.41 -10.84 -6.85
C LYS A 101 -14.03 -11.47 -6.68
N ILE A 102 -14.03 -12.72 -6.24
CA ILE A 102 -12.95 -13.62 -6.61
C ILE A 102 -13.58 -14.96 -7.02
N GLU A 103 -13.47 -15.29 -8.32
CA GLU A 103 -13.16 -16.67 -8.74
C GLU A 103 -12.17 -17.28 -7.76
N PRO A 104 -12.22 -18.57 -7.41
CA PRO A 104 -11.46 -19.10 -6.27
C PRO A 104 -10.00 -18.60 -6.29
N PRO A 105 -9.61 -17.72 -5.35
CA PRO A 105 -8.29 -17.13 -5.40
C PRO A 105 -7.28 -18.24 -5.16
N GLN A 106 -6.19 -18.27 -5.92
CA GLN A 106 -5.05 -19.15 -5.61
C GLN A 106 -4.43 -18.82 -4.23
N ARG A 107 -4.83 -17.72 -3.57
CA ARG A 107 -4.32 -17.28 -2.26
C ARG A 107 -5.36 -16.51 -1.41
N PRO A 108 -5.54 -16.84 -0.13
CA PRO A 108 -6.48 -16.12 0.74
C PRO A 108 -5.97 -14.71 1.08
N ILE A 109 -6.87 -13.73 1.09
CA ILE A 109 -6.59 -12.38 1.61
C ILE A 109 -6.47 -12.48 3.14
N ILE A 110 -5.49 -11.78 3.72
CA ILE A 110 -5.32 -11.75 5.17
C ILE A 110 -6.44 -10.91 5.78
N LYS A 111 -7.32 -11.57 6.54
CA LYS A 111 -8.37 -10.91 7.33
C LYS A 111 -7.80 -10.32 8.61
N LEU A 112 -8.29 -9.15 9.02
CA LEU A 112 -7.93 -8.49 10.27
C LEU A 112 -9.06 -8.67 11.29
N ASP A 113 -8.71 -8.79 12.57
CA ASP A 113 -9.70 -8.96 13.63
C ASP A 113 -10.25 -7.60 14.06
N ALA A 114 -11.50 -7.56 14.58
CA ALA A 114 -12.17 -6.31 14.92
C ALA A 114 -11.41 -5.45 15.97
N SER A 115 -10.57 -6.10 16.78
CA SER A 115 -9.64 -5.47 17.73
C SER A 115 -8.50 -4.71 17.06
N ASP A 116 -8.08 -5.13 15.87
CA ASP A 116 -6.94 -4.54 15.15
C ASP A 116 -7.33 -3.24 14.42
N LEU A 117 -8.64 -2.98 14.26
CA LEU A 117 -9.17 -1.98 13.33
C LEU A 117 -9.07 -0.53 13.80
N LYS A 118 -9.03 -0.26 15.11
CA LYS A 118 -9.33 1.09 15.65
C LYS A 118 -8.14 2.05 15.79
N SER A 119 -6.89 1.62 15.56
CA SER A 119 -5.73 2.50 15.78
C SER A 119 -4.62 2.42 14.71
N ASN A 120 -4.83 1.63 13.65
CA ASN A 120 -3.79 1.28 12.67
C ASN A 120 -4.32 1.27 11.23
N GLU A 121 -5.21 2.20 10.86
CA GLU A 121 -5.92 2.20 9.57
C GLU A 121 -4.98 2.06 8.36
N ILE A 122 -3.87 2.81 8.33
CA ILE A 122 -2.86 2.73 7.25
C ILE A 122 -2.17 1.37 7.22
N THR A 123 -1.83 0.80 8.38
CA THR A 123 -1.20 -0.54 8.44
C THR A 123 -2.20 -1.61 8.00
N ASN A 124 -3.44 -1.52 8.47
CA ASN A 124 -4.52 -2.44 8.14
C ASN A 124 -4.85 -2.42 6.65
N MET A 125 -4.97 -1.22 6.07
CA MET A 125 -5.08 -1.02 4.64
C MET A 125 -3.91 -1.66 3.90
N SER A 126 -2.68 -1.41 4.37
CA SER A 126 -1.48 -1.96 3.74
C SER A 126 -1.50 -3.47 3.70
N ILE A 127 -1.81 -4.12 4.83
CA ILE A 127 -1.93 -5.58 4.93
C ILE A 127 -2.94 -6.11 3.91
N GLN A 128 -4.13 -5.51 3.83
CA GLN A 128 -5.19 -5.98 2.96
C GLN A 128 -4.87 -5.80 1.46
N ILE A 129 -4.29 -4.66 1.07
CA ILE A 129 -3.95 -4.40 -0.34
C ILE A 129 -2.77 -5.27 -0.79
N ILE A 130 -1.67 -5.29 -0.04
CA ILE A 130 -0.45 -5.98 -0.48
C ILE A 130 -0.55 -7.51 -0.36
N SER A 131 -1.50 -8.02 0.44
CA SER A 131 -1.82 -9.46 0.49
C SER A 131 -2.78 -9.91 -0.60
N SER A 132 -3.34 -8.99 -1.40
CA SER A 132 -4.25 -9.36 -2.46
C SER A 132 -3.52 -10.09 -3.60
N PRO A 133 -4.20 -10.94 -4.40
CA PRO A 133 -3.58 -11.60 -5.54
C PRO A 133 -3.03 -10.63 -6.59
N GLU A 134 -3.67 -9.46 -6.72
CA GLU A 134 -3.30 -8.41 -7.68
C GLU A 134 -3.20 -7.06 -6.94
N PRO A 135 -2.11 -6.80 -6.20
CA PRO A 135 -2.00 -5.63 -5.31
C PRO A 135 -2.23 -4.30 -6.00
N SER A 136 -1.66 -4.12 -7.20
CA SER A 136 -1.85 -2.91 -8.01
C SER A 136 -3.32 -2.68 -8.38
N LYS A 137 -3.99 -3.72 -8.92
CA LYS A 137 -5.41 -3.64 -9.27
C LYS A 137 -6.30 -3.37 -8.06
N THR A 138 -5.97 -3.96 -6.91
CA THR A 138 -6.69 -3.67 -5.66
C THR A 138 -6.49 -2.23 -5.22
N ALA A 139 -5.27 -1.71 -5.25
CA ALA A 139 -4.98 -0.32 -4.90
C ALA A 139 -5.71 0.68 -5.82
N LYS A 140 -5.82 0.39 -7.12
CA LYS A 140 -6.53 1.23 -8.09
C LYS A 140 -8.03 1.37 -7.83
N LYS A 141 -8.67 0.36 -7.25
CA LYS A 141 -10.11 0.41 -6.92
C LYS A 141 -10.43 1.34 -5.74
N ILE A 142 -9.41 1.82 -5.02
CA ILE A 142 -9.58 2.66 -3.84
C ILE A 142 -9.44 4.13 -4.24
N SER A 143 -10.58 4.82 -4.38
CA SER A 143 -10.65 6.22 -4.83
C SER A 143 -9.85 7.18 -3.95
N LYS A 144 -9.81 6.95 -2.63
CA LYS A 144 -9.03 7.76 -1.69
C LYS A 144 -7.51 7.70 -1.92
N LEU A 145 -6.98 6.59 -2.44
CA LEU A 145 -5.57 6.54 -2.85
C LEU A 145 -5.30 7.45 -4.06
N GLU A 146 -6.25 7.53 -5.00
CA GLU A 146 -6.16 8.50 -6.11
C GLU A 146 -6.24 9.95 -5.61
N GLN A 147 -7.16 10.23 -4.68
CA GLN A 147 -7.28 11.56 -4.08
C GLN A 147 -6.01 11.96 -3.32
N LEU A 148 -5.40 11.04 -2.56
CA LEU A 148 -4.12 11.27 -1.90
C LEU A 148 -3.00 11.52 -2.92
N LEU A 149 -2.99 10.78 -4.02
CA LEU A 149 -2.00 10.95 -5.08
C LEU A 149 -2.14 12.32 -5.77
N ASN A 150 -3.36 12.76 -6.05
CA ASN A 150 -3.63 14.11 -6.58
C ASN A 150 -3.28 15.21 -5.56
N PHE A 151 -3.48 14.95 -4.27
CA PHE A 151 -3.11 15.89 -3.21
C PHE A 151 -1.59 16.11 -3.16
N ILE A 152 -0.79 15.06 -3.31
CA ILE A 152 0.69 15.16 -3.29
C ILE A 152 1.30 15.53 -4.66
N PHE A 153 0.53 15.35 -5.75
CA PHE A 153 0.87 15.76 -7.12
C PHE A 153 -0.26 16.61 -7.75
N PRO A 154 -0.44 17.88 -7.32
CA PRO A 154 -1.54 18.73 -7.78
C PRO A 154 -1.54 18.98 -9.31
N ASN A 155 -0.39 18.90 -9.98
CA ASN A 155 -0.27 19.13 -11.43
C ASN A 155 -0.52 17.87 -12.27
N ARG A 156 -0.94 16.75 -11.67
CA ARG A 156 -1.21 15.49 -12.40
C ARG A 156 -2.54 15.54 -13.16
N SER A 157 -3.47 16.37 -12.70
CA SER A 157 -4.83 16.47 -13.26
C SER A 157 -4.91 17.27 -14.57
N GLU A 158 -3.83 17.91 -15.02
CA GLU A 158 -3.82 18.70 -16.26
C GLU A 158 -3.52 17.89 -17.54
N ASN A 159 -3.18 16.60 -17.42
CA ASN A 159 -2.80 15.74 -18.56
C ASN A 159 -3.60 14.43 -18.64
N LYS A 160 -4.94 14.49 -18.55
CA LYS A 160 -5.82 13.39 -18.94
C LYS A 160 -6.77 13.82 -20.05
#